data_AF-A0AAP8T2J2-F1
#
_entry.id   AF-A0AAP8T2J2-F1
#
_cell.length_a   1.000
_cell.length_b   1.000
_cell.length_c   1.000
_cell.angle_alpha   90.00
_cell.angle_beta   90.00
_cell.angle_gamma   90.00
#
_symmetry.space_group_name_H-M   'P 1'
#
loop_
_entity.id
_entity.type
_entity.pdbx_description
1 polymer ?
#
loop_
_entity_poly.entity_id
_entity_poly.type
_entity_poly.pdbx_seq_one_letter_code
_entity_poly.pdbx_strand_id
1 'polypeptide(L)'
;LKTLFNNAFTSAPSTWDKVAMKVPSSTGSNLYAWLSAFPKMRRWIGEKHIKNLKAYSYSVVNEDFEATVEVDRNHIEDDQMGIYAPQAQMAGFSAKQLPDEIVYE
;
A
#
# COMPACT_ATOMS: atom_id res chain seq x y z
N LEU A 1 5.07 13.03 -21.66
CA LEU A 1 4.11 12.57 -20.62
C LEU A 1 4.74 11.69 -19.54
N LYS A 2 5.40 10.56 -19.87
CA LYS A 2 6.05 9.67 -18.87
C LYS A 2 7.00 10.40 -17.89
N THR A 3 7.84 11.29 -18.39
CA THR A 3 8.77 12.07 -17.56
C THR A 3 8.04 13.02 -16.60
N LEU A 4 6.96 13.66 -17.07
CA LEU A 4 6.15 14.56 -16.25
C LEU A 4 5.44 13.81 -15.12
N PHE A 5 4.90 12.63 -15.43
CA PHE A 5 4.33 11.72 -14.43
C PHE A 5 5.36 11.33 -13.37
N ASN A 6 6.53 10.83 -13.78
CA ASN A 6 7.56 10.38 -12.85
C ASN A 6 8.06 11.53 -11.97
N ASN A 7 8.26 12.72 -12.55
CA ASN A 7 8.67 13.90 -11.79
C ASN A 7 7.63 14.29 -10.74
N ALA A 8 6.34 14.31 -11.12
CA ALA A 8 5.26 14.61 -10.19
C ALA A 8 5.17 13.56 -9.07
N PHE A 9 5.24 12.27 -9.42
CA PHE A 9 5.23 11.15 -8.48
C PHE A 9 6.38 11.23 -7.46
N THR A 10 7.59 11.61 -7.88
CA THR A 10 8.72 11.76 -6.96
C THR A 10 8.61 13.02 -6.10
N SER A 11 8.01 14.10 -6.63
CA SER A 11 7.87 15.37 -5.90
C SER A 11 6.70 15.41 -4.91
N ALA A 12 5.70 14.54 -5.09
CA ALA A 12 4.51 14.56 -4.27
C ALA A 12 4.83 14.16 -2.81
N PRO A 13 4.36 14.94 -1.83
CA PRO A 13 4.57 14.63 -0.43
C PRO A 13 3.83 13.34 -0.07
N SER A 14 4.46 12.51 0.76
CA SER A 14 3.86 11.30 1.29
C SER A 14 4.37 11.02 2.70
N THR A 15 3.52 10.52 3.58
CA THR A 15 3.83 10.32 5.00
C THR A 15 3.43 8.97 5.59
N TRP A 16 2.81 8.09 4.82
CA TRP A 16 2.41 6.75 5.27
C TRP A 16 3.59 5.95 5.85
N ASP A 17 4.79 6.15 5.31
CA ASP A 17 6.03 5.46 5.72
C ASP A 17 6.47 5.78 7.15
N LYS A 18 5.94 6.86 7.74
CA LYS A 18 6.20 7.24 9.13
C LYS A 18 5.31 6.51 10.13
N VAL A 19 4.16 6.02 9.69
CA VAL A 19 3.13 5.43 10.56
C VAL A 19 2.82 3.96 10.22
N ALA A 20 3.23 3.50 9.03
CA ALA A 20 2.98 2.15 8.54
C ALA A 20 4.23 1.53 7.90
N MET A 21 4.28 0.20 7.89
CA MET A 21 5.36 -0.58 7.27
C MET A 21 4.87 -1.21 5.97
N LYS A 22 5.66 -1.07 4.89
CA LYS A 22 5.38 -1.74 3.63
C LYS A 22 5.78 -3.21 3.69
N VAL A 23 4.81 -4.09 3.47
CA VAL A 23 5.06 -5.52 3.29
C VAL A 23 4.79 -5.90 1.84
N PRO A 24 5.77 -6.44 1.10
CA PRO A 24 5.53 -6.92 -0.26
C PRO A 24 4.59 -8.14 -0.24
N SER A 25 3.50 -8.06 -1.00
CA SER A 25 2.52 -9.13 -1.20
C SER A 25 2.63 -9.66 -2.62
N SER A 26 2.84 -10.97 -2.80
CA SER A 26 2.84 -11.62 -4.12
C SER A 26 1.61 -12.51 -4.36
N THR A 27 0.77 -12.70 -3.34
CA THR A 27 -0.46 -13.49 -3.37
C THR A 27 -1.66 -12.61 -3.10
N GLY A 28 -2.87 -13.03 -3.50
CA GLY A 28 -4.09 -12.22 -3.35
C GLY A 28 -4.49 -11.85 -1.91
N SER A 29 -3.85 -12.45 -0.90
CA SER A 29 -4.02 -12.09 0.50
C SER A 29 -2.78 -12.42 1.33
N ASN A 30 -2.51 -11.66 2.38
CA ASN A 30 -1.57 -12.02 3.44
C ASN A 30 -2.31 -12.41 4.71
N LEU A 31 -2.03 -13.62 5.20
CA LEU A 31 -2.53 -14.11 6.47
C LEU A 31 -1.51 -13.82 7.57
N TYR A 32 -1.83 -12.90 8.47
CA TYR A 32 -1.04 -12.64 9.67
C TYR A 32 -1.61 -13.45 10.83
N ALA A 33 -1.02 -14.61 11.08
CA ALA A 33 -1.29 -15.38 12.28
C ALA A 33 -0.30 -15.00 13.38
N TRP A 34 -0.74 -14.21 14.37
CA TRP A 34 0.06 -14.02 15.58
C TRP A 34 -0.40 -15.00 16.67
N LEU A 35 0.57 -15.64 17.30
CA LEU A 35 0.33 -16.47 18.48
C LEU A 35 0.00 -15.52 19.65
N SER A 36 -1.05 -15.84 20.42
CA SER A 36 -1.31 -15.16 21.69
C SER A 36 -0.03 -15.09 22.54
N ALA A 37 0.19 -13.97 23.25
CA ALA A 37 1.38 -13.75 24.07
C ALA A 37 1.86 -15.02 24.79
N PHE A 38 3.16 -15.33 24.64
CA PHE A 38 3.74 -16.53 25.22
C PHE A 38 3.47 -16.54 26.74
N PRO A 39 2.96 -17.64 27.30
CA PRO A 39 2.58 -17.66 28.70
C PRO A 39 3.78 -17.41 29.61
N LYS A 40 3.58 -16.61 30.67
CA LYS A 40 4.62 -16.37 31.68
C LYS A 40 5.15 -17.69 32.25
N MET A 41 6.47 -17.76 32.41
CA MET A 41 7.13 -18.90 33.05
C MET A 41 6.63 -19.05 34.49
N ARG A 42 6.36 -20.30 34.90
CA ARG A 42 5.95 -20.64 36.27
C ARG A 42 6.78 -21.79 36.78
N ARG A 43 6.99 -21.87 38.09
CA ARG A 43 7.73 -22.96 38.73
C ARG A 43 7.03 -24.28 38.44
N TRP A 44 7.80 -25.29 38.04
CA TRP A 44 7.28 -26.63 37.75
C TRP A 44 6.81 -27.29 39.06
N ILE A 45 5.50 -27.42 39.25
CA ILE A 45 4.89 -28.12 40.38
C ILE A 45 3.86 -29.08 39.78
N GLY A 46 4.08 -30.38 39.93
CA GLY A 46 3.22 -31.42 39.34
C GLY A 46 3.43 -31.64 37.83
N GLU A 47 2.36 -32.05 37.14
CA GLU A 47 2.38 -32.31 35.70
C GLU A 47 2.46 -31.03 34.86
N LYS A 48 2.93 -31.16 33.61
CA LYS A 48 3.11 -30.03 32.69
C LYS A 48 1.75 -29.47 32.27
N HIS A 49 1.46 -28.21 32.62
CA HIS A 49 0.28 -27.54 32.06
C HIS A 49 0.61 -26.99 30.68
N ILE A 50 -0.02 -27.57 29.66
CA ILE A 50 0.04 -27.09 28.28
C ILE A 50 -1.05 -26.03 28.12
N LYS A 51 -0.66 -24.77 27.86
CA LYS A 51 -1.62 -23.75 27.43
C LYS A 51 -1.70 -23.80 25.91
N ASN A 52 -2.91 -23.96 25.39
CA ASN A 52 -3.16 -23.76 23.97
C ASN A 52 -2.97 -22.28 23.64
N LEU A 53 -1.99 -21.97 22.79
CA LEU A 53 -1.84 -20.66 22.22
C LEU A 53 -3.04 -20.44 21.30
N LYS A 54 -3.87 -19.44 21.60
CA LYS A 54 -4.93 -19.04 20.67
C LYS A 54 -4.25 -18.28 19.53
N ALA A 55 -4.35 -18.80 18.31
CA ALA A 55 -3.93 -18.07 17.13
C ALA A 55 -5.00 -17.03 16.80
N TYR A 56 -4.60 -15.77 16.72
CA TYR A 56 -5.42 -14.75 16.07
C TYR A 56 -4.89 -14.59 14.66
N SER A 57 -5.76 -14.76 13.67
CA SER A 57 -5.41 -14.53 12.28
C SER A 57 -6.15 -13.30 11.76
N TYR A 58 -5.41 -12.35 11.22
CA TYR A 58 -5.96 -11.27 10.40
C TYR A 58 -5.59 -11.52 8.94
N SER A 59 -6.57 -11.33 8.05
CA SER A 59 -6.41 -11.47 6.60
C SER A 59 -6.41 -10.09 5.98
N VAL A 60 -5.32 -9.71 5.33
CA VAL A 60 -5.26 -8.52 4.47
C VAL A 60 -5.44 -9.00 3.03
N VAL A 61 -6.53 -8.60 2.38
CA VAL A 61 -6.78 -8.90 0.95
C VAL A 61 -6.14 -7.80 0.13
N ASN A 62 -5.49 -8.16 -0.99
CA ASN A 62 -4.97 -7.15 -1.91
C ASN A 62 -6.13 -6.54 -2.70
N GLU A 63 -6.19 -5.21 -2.76
CA GLU A 63 -7.18 -4.46 -3.53
C GLU A 63 -6.54 -3.82 -4.76
N ASP A 64 -7.29 -3.77 -5.85
CA ASP A 64 -6.86 -3.16 -7.11
C ASP A 64 -7.40 -1.72 -7.21
N PHE A 65 -6.55 -0.78 -7.63
CA PHE A 65 -6.89 0.64 -7.76
C PHE A 65 -6.58 1.13 -9.18
N GLU A 66 -7.48 1.93 -9.78
CA GLU A 66 -7.24 2.57 -11.07
C GLU A 66 -7.65 4.05 -11.11
N ALA A 67 -6.94 4.80 -11.96
CA ALA A 67 -7.34 6.12 -12.41
C ALA A 67 -6.89 6.29 -13.88
N THR A 68 -7.86 6.20 -14.80
CA THR A 68 -7.58 6.17 -16.25
C THR A 68 -8.13 7.43 -16.94
N VAL A 69 -7.31 8.06 -17.80
CA VAL A 69 -7.72 9.21 -18.63
C VAL A 69 -7.35 8.94 -20.09
N GLU A 70 -8.32 9.04 -20.99
CA GLU A 70 -8.14 8.87 -22.44
C GLU A 70 -7.55 10.14 -23.08
N VAL A 71 -6.66 9.95 -24.06
CA VAL A 71 -6.00 11.02 -24.79
C VAL A 71 -6.01 10.70 -26.28
N ASP A 72 -6.42 11.66 -27.11
CA ASP A 72 -6.33 11.52 -28.57
C ASP A 72 -4.86 11.53 -28.99
N ARG A 73 -4.49 10.54 -29.80
CA ARG A 73 -3.14 10.39 -30.34
C ARG A 73 -2.73 11.59 -31.19
N ASN A 74 -3.65 12.11 -32.01
CA ASN A 74 -3.36 13.23 -32.91
C ASN A 74 -2.97 14.48 -32.10
N HIS A 75 -3.60 14.70 -30.94
CA HIS A 75 -3.25 15.84 -30.09
C HIS A 75 -1.86 15.72 -29.45
N ILE A 76 -1.35 14.50 -29.25
CA ILE A 76 0.03 14.29 -28.80
C ILE A 76 1.01 14.57 -29.95
N GLU A 77 0.68 14.11 -31.16
CA GLU A 77 1.52 14.28 -32.36
C GLU A 77 1.57 15.76 -32.82
N ASP A 78 0.48 16.51 -32.63
CA ASP A 78 0.36 17.94 -32.93
C ASP A 78 0.91 18.87 -31.82
N ASP A 79 1.64 18.32 -30.85
CA ASP A 79 2.29 19.02 -29.74
C ASP A 79 1.34 19.87 -28.86
N GLN A 80 0.09 19.39 -28.65
CA GLN A 80 -0.81 19.97 -27.64
C GLN A 80 -0.44 19.55 -26.20
N MET A 81 0.86 19.50 -25.90
CA MET A 81 1.40 19.16 -24.58
C MET A 81 0.83 20.03 -23.45
N GLY A 82 0.40 21.26 -23.75
CA GLY A 82 -0.16 22.18 -22.76
C GLY A 82 -1.41 21.65 -22.04
N ILE A 83 -2.21 20.80 -22.70
CA ILE A 83 -3.45 20.24 -22.13
C ILE A 83 -3.16 18.96 -21.33
N TYR A 84 -2.28 18.10 -21.85
CA TYR A 84 -2.01 16.78 -21.27
C TYR A 84 -0.86 16.76 -20.25
N ALA A 85 0.00 17.78 -20.25
CA ALA A 85 1.07 17.89 -19.26
C ALA A 85 0.54 18.00 -17.82
N PRO A 86 -0.46 18.87 -17.51
CA PRO A 86 -1.07 18.90 -16.18
C PRO A 86 -1.74 17.58 -15.80
N GLN A 87 -2.41 16.92 -16.75
CA GLN A 87 -3.06 15.63 -16.51
C GLN A 87 -2.05 14.54 -16.11
N ALA A 88 -0.92 14.46 -16.83
CA ALA A 88 0.14 13.52 -16.50
C ALA A 88 0.79 13.81 -15.13
N GLN A 89 0.91 15.08 -14.76
CA GLN A 89 1.41 15.48 -13.43
C GLN A 89 0.42 15.10 -12.32
N MET A 90 -0.87 15.38 -12.51
CA MET A 90 -1.92 15.02 -11.56
C MET A 90 -2.02 13.51 -11.35
N ALA A 91 -1.89 12.73 -12.43
CA ALA A 91 -1.85 11.26 -12.34
C ALA A 91 -0.65 10.78 -11.49
N GLY A 92 0.54 11.36 -11.70
CA GLY A 92 1.72 11.03 -10.91
C GLY A 92 1.56 11.39 -9.43
N PHE A 93 0.96 12.55 -9.17
CA PHE A 93 0.69 13.02 -7.81
C PHE A 93 -0.31 12.11 -7.08
N SER A 94 -1.45 11.80 -7.70
CA SER A 94 -2.47 10.92 -7.13
C SER A 94 -1.91 9.51 -6.87
N ALA A 95 -1.14 8.96 -7.80
CA ALA A 95 -0.51 7.65 -7.62
C ALA A 95 0.47 7.61 -6.42
N LYS A 96 1.11 8.74 -6.08
CA LYS A 96 1.99 8.83 -4.91
C LYS A 96 1.21 8.97 -3.60
N GLN A 97 0.04 9.60 -3.63
CA GLN A 97 -0.80 9.84 -2.46
C GLN A 97 -1.65 8.64 -2.05
N LEU A 98 -1.98 7.74 -2.98
CA LEU A 98 -2.84 6.58 -2.71
C LEU A 98 -2.46 5.81 -1.42
N PRO A 99 -1.19 5.50 -1.12
CA PRO A 99 -0.86 4.78 0.11
C PRO A 99 -1.07 5.61 1.39
N ASP A 100 -1.01 6.95 1.31
CA ASP A 100 -1.39 7.81 2.44
C ASP A 100 -2.90 7.73 2.69
N GLU A 101 -3.72 7.80 1.64
CA GLU A 101 -5.18 7.70 1.75
C GLU A 101 -5.60 6.39 2.40
N ILE A 102 -5.04 5.26 1.96
CA ILE A 102 -5.30 3.93 2.52
C ILE A 102 -4.92 3.82 4.00
N VAL A 103 -3.87 4.52 4.45
CA VAL A 103 -3.36 4.41 5.82
C VAL A 103 -4.08 5.34 6.80
N TYR A 104 -4.66 6.44 6.32
CA TYR A 104 -5.36 7.41 7.16
C TYR A 104 -6.89 7.20 7.23
N GLU A 105 -7.45 6.34 6.39
CA GLU A 105 -8.84 5.88 6.47
C GLU A 105 -9.06 4.90 7.64
#